data_AF-A0A261T074-F1
#
_entry.id   AF-A0A261T074-F1
#
_cell.length_a   1.000
_cell.length_b   1.000
_cell.length_c   1.000
_cell.angle_alpha   90.00
_cell.angle_beta   90.00
_cell.angle_gamma   90.00
#
_symmetry.space_group_name_H-M   'P 1'
#
loop_
_entity.id
_entity.type
_entity.pdbx_description
1 polymer ?
#
loop_
_entity_poly.entity_id
_entity_poly.type
_entity_poly.pdbx_seq_one_letter_code
_entity_poly.pdbx_strand_id
1 'polypeptide(L)'
;MNKSPPPVHAARWQAAHISEARSRVGLPQADFAALLGVSVRTLQDWEQGRRNPSGAAKTLLQVAMLHPETLRGLPPWHANEPA
;
A
#
# COMPACT_ATOMS: atom_id res chain seq x y z
N MET A 1 9.77 39.89 4.73
CA MET A 1 10.49 38.60 4.88
C MET A 1 9.49 37.49 4.60
N ASN A 2 9.20 37.24 3.32
CA ASN A 2 8.19 36.26 2.93
C ASN A 2 8.90 34.93 2.73
N LYS A 3 8.84 34.06 3.75
CA LYS A 3 9.26 32.67 3.59
C LYS A 3 8.19 31.97 2.75
N SER A 4 8.40 31.85 1.45
CA SER A 4 7.61 30.94 0.61
C SER A 4 7.66 29.53 1.22
N PRO A 5 6.54 28.81 1.36
CA PRO A 5 6.58 27.43 1.82
C PRO A 5 7.41 26.58 0.84
N PRO A 6 8.15 25.56 1.31
CA PRO A 6 8.92 24.68 0.44
C PRO A 6 7.98 23.94 -0.52
N PRO A 7 8.45 23.49 -1.71
CA PRO A 7 7.62 22.78 -2.66
C PRO A 7 7.09 21.50 -2.01
N VAL A 8 5.78 21.44 -1.80
CA VAL A 8 5.05 20.30 -1.22
C VAL A 8 4.91 19.17 -2.24
N HIS A 9 6.03 18.62 -2.70
CA HIS A 9 6.08 17.38 -3.47
C HIS A 9 6.71 16.25 -2.64
N ALA A 10 6.30 16.09 -1.39
CA ALA A 10 6.13 14.73 -0.90
C ALA A 10 4.93 14.18 -1.67
N ALA A 11 5.17 13.71 -2.90
CA ALA A 11 4.14 13.30 -3.86
C ALA A 11 3.06 12.53 -3.09
N ARG A 12 1.86 13.12 -3.01
CA ARG A 12 0.69 12.42 -2.48
C ARG A 12 0.67 11.08 -3.19
N TRP A 13 0.75 10.01 -2.43
CA TRP A 13 0.56 8.69 -2.99
C TRP A 13 -0.88 8.64 -3.48
N GLN A 14 -1.04 8.70 -4.80
CA GLN A 14 -2.36 8.79 -5.40
C GLN A 14 -3.08 7.49 -5.10
N ALA A 15 -4.31 7.60 -4.62
CA ALA A 15 -5.20 6.48 -4.34
C ALA A 15 -5.24 5.47 -5.52
N ALA A 16 -5.20 5.99 -6.75
CA ALA A 16 -5.09 5.22 -7.99
C ALA A 16 -3.86 4.30 -8.04
N HIS A 17 -2.68 4.76 -7.61
CA HIS A 17 -1.46 3.94 -7.61
C HIS A 17 -1.55 2.74 -6.65
N ILE A 18 -2.32 2.88 -5.57
CA ILE A 18 -2.49 1.82 -4.56
C ILE A 18 -3.38 0.71 -5.13
N SER A 19 -4.49 1.09 -5.75
CA SER A 19 -5.37 0.17 -6.47
C SER A 19 -4.64 -0.50 -7.64
N GLU A 20 -3.78 0.23 -8.36
CA GLU A 20 -2.95 -0.32 -9.43
C GLU A 20 -1.93 -1.33 -8.89
N ALA A 21 -1.22 -1.01 -7.80
CA ALA A 21 -0.29 -1.92 -7.14
C ALA A 21 -0.96 -3.26 -6.79
N ARG A 22 -2.14 -3.23 -6.17
CA ARG A 22 -2.92 -4.44 -5.88
C ARG A 22 -3.30 -5.21 -7.15
N SER A 23 -3.76 -4.50 -8.17
CA SER A 23 -4.18 -5.09 -9.44
C SER A 23 -3.02 -5.78 -10.16
N ARG A 24 -1.81 -5.21 -10.10
CA ARG A 24 -0.58 -5.80 -10.65
C ARG A 24 -0.19 -7.09 -9.93
N VAL A 25 -0.33 -7.14 -8.60
CA VAL A 25 -0.09 -8.36 -7.83
C VAL A 25 -1.18 -9.40 -8.13
N GLY A 26 -2.41 -8.97 -8.42
CA GLY A 26 -3.52 -9.86 -8.81
C GLY A 26 -4.24 -10.50 -7.63
N LEU A 27 -4.15 -9.88 -6.45
CA LEU A 27 -4.79 -10.37 -5.22
C LEU A 27 -6.11 -9.63 -4.93
N PRO A 28 -7.09 -10.32 -4.32
CA PRO A 28 -8.22 -9.69 -3.66
C PRO A 28 -7.78 -8.67 -2.59
N GLN A 29 -8.65 -7.72 -2.26
CA GLN A 29 -8.34 -6.66 -1.30
C GLN A 29 -7.99 -7.23 0.10
N ALA A 30 -8.66 -8.29 0.53
CA ALA A 30 -8.38 -8.95 1.81
C ALA A 30 -6.96 -9.54 1.86
N ASP A 31 -6.58 -10.30 0.84
CA ASP A 31 -5.28 -10.97 0.77
C ASP A 31 -4.14 -9.96 0.61
N PHE A 32 -4.35 -8.90 -0.19
CA PHE A 32 -3.38 -7.83 -0.33
C PHE A 32 -3.21 -7.04 0.97
N ALA A 33 -4.28 -6.80 1.73
CA ALA A 33 -4.20 -6.16 3.03
C ALA A 33 -3.42 -7.03 4.04
N ALA A 34 -3.70 -8.33 4.07
CA ALA A 34 -2.97 -9.30 4.90
C ALA A 34 -1.48 -9.34 4.54
N LEU A 35 -1.15 -9.37 3.25
CA LEU A 35 0.23 -9.32 2.75
C LEU A 35 0.96 -8.04 3.18
N LEU A 36 0.27 -6.90 3.18
CA LEU A 36 0.82 -5.62 3.65
C LEU A 36 0.82 -5.48 5.18
N GLY A 37 0.29 -6.45 5.92
CA GLY A 37 0.19 -6.39 7.38
C GLY A 37 -0.77 -5.31 7.90
N VAL A 38 -1.82 -4.99 7.15
CA VAL A 38 -2.82 -3.99 7.52
C VAL A 38 -4.24 -4.53 7.44
N SER A 39 -5.18 -3.88 8.13
CA SER A 39 -6.59 -4.22 7.97
C SER A 39 -7.10 -3.88 6.57
N VAL A 40 -8.12 -4.60 6.09
CA VAL A 40 -8.84 -4.28 4.84
C VAL A 40 -9.35 -2.84 4.87
N ARG A 41 -9.84 -2.39 6.04
CA ARG A 41 -10.31 -1.02 6.25
C ARG A 41 -9.20 0.00 6.03
N THR A 42 -8.00 -0.27 6.52
CA THR A 42 -6.82 0.58 6.31
C THR A 42 -6.48 0.67 4.83
N LEU A 43 -6.46 -0.46 4.11
CA LEU A 43 -6.21 -0.49 2.67
C LEU A 43 -7.28 0.29 1.90
N GLN A 44 -8.56 0.15 2.25
CA GLN A 44 -9.66 0.91 1.64
C GLN A 44 -9.52 2.43 1.87
N ASP A 45 -9.10 2.85 3.07
CA ASP A 45 -8.84 4.27 3.35
C ASP A 45 -7.71 4.83 2.49
N TRP A 46 -6.72 4.01 2.15
CA TRP A 46 -5.65 4.38 1.23
C TRP A 46 -6.11 4.41 -0.23
N GLU A 47 -6.77 3.35 -0.72
CA GLU A 47 -7.29 3.25 -2.10
C GLU A 47 -8.39 4.29 -2.40
N GLN A 48 -8.96 4.93 -1.39
CA GLN A 48 -9.95 6.01 -1.53
C GLN A 48 -9.36 7.40 -1.20
N GLY A 49 -8.06 7.47 -0.88
CA GLY A 49 -7.36 8.73 -0.59
C GLY A 49 -7.75 9.41 0.72
N ARG A 50 -8.47 8.72 1.62
CA ARG A 50 -8.81 9.24 2.96
C ARG A 50 -7.61 9.27 3.90
N ARG A 51 -6.66 8.35 3.72
CA ARG A 51 -5.41 8.26 4.49
C ARG A 51 -4.24 7.97 3.56
N ASN A 52 -3.04 8.29 4.04
CA ASN A 52 -1.80 7.94 3.36
C ASN A 52 -1.18 6.66 3.94
N PRO A 53 -0.53 5.84 3.11
CA PRO A 53 0.31 4.74 3.59
C PRO A 53 1.51 5.25 4.40
N SER A 54 1.98 4.43 5.34
CA SER A 54 3.24 4.67 6.05
C SER A 54 4.44 4.61 5.10
N GLY A 55 5.63 5.04 5.56
CA GLY A 55 6.86 4.94 4.77
C GLY A 55 7.14 3.52 4.28
N ALA A 56 7.09 2.54 5.19
CA ALA A 56 7.29 1.13 4.84
C ALA A 56 6.21 0.60 3.87
N ALA A 57 4.94 0.97 4.08
CA ALA A 57 3.87 0.58 3.17
C ALA A 57 4.07 1.15 1.77
N LYS A 58 4.56 2.40 1.63
CA LYS A 58 4.92 2.98 0.33
C LYS A 58 6.00 2.17 -0.37
N THR A 59 7.04 1.74 0.34
CA THR A 59 8.08 0.86 -0.22
C THR A 59 7.48 -0.45 -0.74
N LEU A 60 6.61 -1.10 0.04
CA LEU A 60 5.94 -2.33 -0.41
C LEU A 60 5.03 -2.10 -1.62
N LEU A 61 4.32 -0.96 -1.68
CA LEU A 61 3.53 -0.57 -2.85
C LEU A 61 4.40 -0.34 -4.08
N GLN A 62 5.61 0.22 -3.93
CA GLN A 62 6.58 0.32 -5.04
C GLN A 62 7.02 -1.06 -5.52
N VAL A 63 7.33 -1.97 -4.60
CA VAL A 63 7.67 -3.37 -4.93
C VAL A 63 6.51 -4.04 -5.67
N ALA A 64 5.27 -3.85 -5.21
CA ALA A 64 4.07 -4.36 -5.88
C ALA A 64 3.91 -3.83 -7.31
N MET A 65 4.33 -2.59 -7.58
CA MET A 65 4.26 -2.00 -8.93
C MET A 65 5.38 -2.49 -9.85
N LEU A 66 6.61 -2.61 -9.34
CA LEU A 66 7.82 -2.91 -10.11
C LEU A 66 8.10 -4.41 -10.25
N HIS A 67 7.84 -5.17 -9.19
CA HIS A 67 8.15 -6.60 -9.04
C HIS A 67 6.98 -7.37 -8.40
N PRO A 68 5.77 -7.35 -9.01
CA PRO A 68 4.57 -7.95 -8.42
C PRO A 68 4.73 -9.45 -8.11
N GLU A 69 5.52 -10.18 -8.89
CA GLU A 69 5.86 -11.59 -8.68
C GLU A 69 6.55 -11.84 -7.35
N THR A 70 7.34 -10.89 -6.85
CA THR A 70 7.99 -10.98 -5.53
C THR A 70 6.95 -11.10 -4.43
N LEU A 71 5.85 -10.35 -4.54
CA LEU A 71 4.79 -10.37 -3.54
C LEU A 71 3.82 -11.54 -3.74
N ARG A 72 3.53 -11.95 -4.98
CA ARG A 72 2.69 -13.14 -5.24
C ARG A 72 3.25 -14.42 -4.64
N GLY A 73 4.57 -14.54 -4.56
CA GLY A 73 5.24 -15.70 -4.00
C GLY A 73 5.32 -15.71 -2.47
N LEU A 74 4.91 -14.62 -1.79
CA LEU A 74 4.93 -14.57 -0.34
C LEU A 74 3.69 -15.28 0.23
N PRO A 75 3.85 -16.13 1.26
CA PRO A 75 2.70 -16.63 1.98
C PRO A 75 1.99 -15.45 2.68
N PRO A 76 0.65 -15.39 2.65
CA PRO A 76 -0.07 -14.41 3.44
C PRO A 76 0.24 -14.64 4.92
N TRP A 77 0.47 -13.55 5.68
CA TRP A 77 0.66 -13.66 7.11
C TRP A 77 -0.63 -14.16 7.76
N HIS A 78 -0.62 -15.40 8.25
CA HIS A 78 -1.73 -15.98 9.00
C HIS A 78 -1.67 -15.51 10.46
N ALA A 79 -2.07 -14.26 10.73
CA ALA A 79 -2.12 -13.69 12.08
C ALA A 79 -3.13 -14.38 13.03
N ASN A 80 -3.71 -15.53 12.65
CA ASN A 80 -4.84 -16.18 13.30
C ASN A 80 -4.71 -17.72 13.37
N GLU A 81 -3.48 -18.27 13.37
CA GLU A 81 -3.27 -19.65 13.84
C GLU A 81 -3.15 -19.65 15.37
N PRO A 82 -4.01 -20.37 16.12
CA PRO A 82 -3.72 -20.65 17.52
C PRO A 82 -2.49 -21.55 17.60
N ALA A 83 -1.53 -21.17 18.44
CA ALA A 83 -0.41 -22.02 18.84
C ALA A 83 -0.90 -23.31 19.52
#